data_AF-A0A9D2CL68-F1
#
_entry.id   AF-A0A9D2CL68-F1
#
_cell.length_a   1.000
_cell.length_b   1.000
_cell.length_c   1.000
_cell.angle_alpha   90.00
_cell.angle_beta   90.00
_cell.angle_gamma   90.00
#
_symmetry.space_group_name_H-M   'P 1'
#
loop_
_entity.id
_entity.type
_entity.pdbx_description
1 polymer ?
#
loop_
_entity_poly.entity_id
_entity_poly.type
_entity_poly.pdbx_seq_one_letter_code
_entity_poly.pdbx_strand_id
1 'polypeptide(L)'
;MASKIGQVTYLQKGEKGDAGDRGPSLRGPLDWKKVETGFQFQSGADGEEFIDIVTYNGKYYQCIVSHSKSSSRYPGSSYNYWRVASGLPFVASDLLLTTYALIKNLGVETVEMKGSDGNIIFQVKDGNVTCKEGIFENVKVNGDLTATSLRLKQHTGASINAVNGAITTNPEITLPRLQPGECMEVKMLTPIATRLNIAYVFRGTTSAVKIYASWDTGGSTLKGSYLGGVCIDFIGRYDSSSETTIWQAIPLNDEARSLLESMKVDNSATLPGEDGDDGDDNGDGGSTPGSGDEDSFG
;
A
#
# COMPACT_ATOMS: atom_id res chain seq x y z
N MET A 1 -73.78 -20.51 -14.63
CA MET A 1 -72.66 -20.37 -13.66
C MET A 1 -72.75 -19.01 -13.01
N ALA A 2 -73.03 -18.93 -11.72
CA ALA A 2 -72.66 -17.83 -10.85
C ALA A 2 -72.75 -18.34 -9.41
N SER A 3 -71.62 -18.40 -8.70
CA SER A 3 -71.54 -18.74 -7.29
C SER A 3 -70.73 -17.65 -6.59
N LYS A 4 -71.33 -17.06 -5.55
CA LYS A 4 -70.61 -16.69 -4.34
C LYS A 4 -71.60 -16.30 -3.24
N ILE A 5 -71.63 -17.06 -2.16
CA ILE A 5 -72.10 -16.58 -0.86
C ILE A 5 -70.97 -16.90 0.11
N GLY A 6 -70.28 -15.86 0.57
CA GLY A 6 -69.33 -15.97 1.67
C GLY A 6 -70.00 -15.46 2.93
N GLN A 7 -70.20 -16.33 3.92
CA GLN A 7 -70.62 -15.94 5.26
C GLN A 7 -69.38 -15.50 6.04
N VAL A 8 -69.40 -14.27 6.56
CA VAL A 8 -68.32 -13.72 7.37
C VAL A 8 -68.70 -13.87 8.85
N THR A 9 -67.96 -14.69 9.58
CA THR A 9 -68.09 -14.82 11.03
C THR A 9 -66.99 -13.98 11.69
N TYR A 10 -67.36 -12.99 12.48
CA TYR A 10 -66.41 -12.17 13.23
C TYR A 10 -66.06 -12.85 14.56
N LEU A 11 -64.80 -13.23 14.74
CA LEU A 11 -64.30 -13.66 16.04
C LEU A 11 -64.09 -12.42 16.93
N GLN A 12 -64.58 -12.45 18.17
CA GLN A 12 -64.31 -11.40 19.14
C GLN A 12 -62.81 -11.39 19.47
N LYS A 13 -62.17 -10.23 19.27
CA LYS A 13 -60.77 -10.01 19.61
C LYS A 13 -60.61 -10.10 21.13
N GLY A 14 -59.78 -11.03 21.61
CA GLY A 14 -59.43 -11.10 23.03
C GLY A 14 -58.84 -9.78 23.53
N GLU A 15 -59.06 -9.47 24.80
CA GLU A 15 -58.59 -8.21 25.40
C GLU A 15 -57.07 -8.08 25.28
N LYS A 16 -56.62 -6.85 24.98
CA LYS A 16 -55.21 -6.51 24.90
C LYS A 16 -54.64 -6.58 26.31
N GLY A 17 -53.68 -7.46 26.57
CA GLY A 17 -52.94 -7.46 27.83
C GLY A 17 -52.29 -6.10 28.07
N ASP A 18 -52.12 -5.72 29.34
CA ASP A 18 -51.50 -4.45 29.72
C ASP A 18 -50.12 -4.28 29.08
N ALA A 19 -49.80 -3.06 28.65
CA ALA A 19 -48.47 -2.74 28.18
C ALA A 19 -47.51 -2.84 29.38
N GLY A 20 -46.55 -3.76 29.34
CA GLY A 20 -45.55 -3.85 30.39
C GLY A 20 -44.78 -2.54 30.55
N ASP A 21 -44.46 -2.17 31.80
CA ASP A 21 -43.68 -0.98 32.07
C ASP A 21 -42.30 -1.08 31.42
N ARG A 22 -41.97 -0.09 30.58
CA ARG A 22 -40.62 0.04 30.05
C ARG A 22 -39.75 0.56 31.18
N GLY A 23 -38.96 -0.31 31.80
CA GLY A 23 -37.97 0.07 32.81
C GLY A 23 -36.98 1.15 32.31
N PRO A 24 -36.19 1.74 33.21
CA PRO A 24 -35.30 2.87 32.89
C PRO A 24 -34.31 2.51 31.78
N SER A 25 -34.07 3.45 30.87
CA SER A 25 -33.14 3.27 29.75
C SER A 25 -31.71 3.66 30.15
N LEU A 26 -30.70 2.97 29.60
CA LEU A 26 -29.31 3.35 29.87
C LEU A 26 -28.95 4.68 29.20
N ARG A 27 -28.29 5.57 29.95
CA ARG A 27 -27.81 6.87 29.46
C ARG A 27 -26.33 7.04 29.82
N GLY A 28 -25.47 7.12 28.80
CA GLY A 28 -24.02 7.20 28.96
C GLY A 28 -23.27 6.10 28.18
N PRO A 29 -21.94 5.98 28.33
CA PRO A 29 -21.13 6.64 29.36
C PRO A 29 -20.76 8.10 29.02
N LEU A 30 -21.04 9.03 29.94
CA LEU A 30 -20.67 10.45 29.83
C LEU A 30 -19.32 10.72 30.51
N ASP A 31 -18.39 11.50 29.94
CA ASP A 31 -17.20 11.91 30.71
C ASP A 31 -17.61 12.79 31.89
N TRP A 32 -17.48 12.29 33.12
CA TRP A 32 -17.92 12.98 34.33
C TRP A 32 -17.29 14.36 34.43
N LYS A 33 -16.02 14.52 34.04
CA LYS A 33 -15.34 15.84 34.09
C LYS A 33 -15.97 16.86 33.16
N LYS A 34 -16.72 16.42 32.13
CA LYS A 34 -17.35 17.28 31.11
C LYS A 34 -18.84 17.52 31.34
N VAL A 35 -19.47 16.82 32.28
CA VAL A 35 -20.88 17.07 32.65
C VAL A 35 -20.99 18.35 33.49
N GLU A 36 -21.99 19.20 33.22
CA GLU A 36 -22.21 20.48 33.91
C GLU A 36 -22.67 20.34 35.37
N THR A 37 -22.21 21.24 36.24
CA THR A 37 -22.66 21.33 37.64
C THR A 37 -24.17 21.53 37.70
N GLY A 38 -24.85 20.79 38.58
CA GLY A 38 -26.32 20.80 38.68
C GLY A 38 -27.03 19.77 37.80
N PHE A 39 -26.32 19.06 36.90
CA PHE A 39 -26.90 17.95 36.12
C PHE A 39 -27.49 16.88 37.04
N GLN A 40 -28.71 16.43 36.75
CA GLN A 40 -29.41 15.43 37.54
C GLN A 40 -29.09 14.02 37.04
N PHE A 41 -28.18 13.34 37.74
CA PHE A 41 -27.91 11.94 37.50
C PHE A 41 -29.00 11.08 38.14
N GLN A 42 -29.41 10.04 37.43
CA GLN A 42 -30.46 9.11 37.81
C GLN A 42 -29.87 7.71 38.02
N SER A 43 -30.32 7.06 39.08
CA SER A 43 -29.87 5.73 39.47
C SER A 43 -30.62 4.60 38.75
N GLY A 44 -31.77 4.92 38.17
CA GLY A 44 -32.74 3.98 37.61
C GLY A 44 -33.71 3.43 38.65
N ALA A 45 -34.04 4.22 39.68
CA ALA A 45 -35.09 3.88 40.64
C ALA A 45 -36.48 3.92 39.97
N ASP A 46 -37.49 3.35 40.62
CA ASP A 46 -38.86 3.32 40.10
C ASP A 46 -39.37 4.73 39.76
N GLY A 47 -39.85 4.89 38.52
CA GLY A 47 -40.30 6.19 37.99
C GLY A 47 -39.19 7.07 37.40
N GLU A 48 -37.93 6.64 37.47
CA GLU A 48 -36.83 7.31 36.76
C GLU A 48 -36.76 6.87 35.30
N GLU A 49 -36.38 7.79 34.43
CA GLU A 49 -36.29 7.54 32.99
C GLU A 49 -34.96 6.85 32.63
N PHE A 50 -33.91 7.09 33.40
CA PHE A 50 -32.55 6.68 33.07
C PHE A 50 -31.80 5.95 34.19
N ILE A 51 -30.91 5.05 33.76
CA ILE A 51 -29.75 4.62 34.54
C ILE A 51 -28.52 5.33 33.96
N ASP A 52 -27.89 6.22 34.72
CA ASP A 52 -26.75 7.01 34.24
C ASP A 52 -25.39 6.32 34.43
N ILE A 53 -24.56 6.42 33.39
CA ILE A 53 -23.16 5.96 33.36
C ILE A 53 -22.22 7.11 33.01
N VAL A 54 -21.08 7.17 33.69
CA VAL A 54 -20.02 8.14 33.42
C VAL A 54 -18.64 7.52 33.32
N THR A 55 -17.72 8.13 32.55
CA THR A 55 -16.28 7.87 32.67
C THR A 55 -15.62 8.87 33.60
N TYR A 56 -14.76 8.41 34.50
CA TYR A 56 -13.95 9.28 35.35
C TYR A 56 -12.62 8.59 35.65
N ASN A 57 -11.50 9.28 35.37
CA ASN A 57 -10.15 8.75 35.55
C ASN A 57 -9.97 7.33 34.97
N GLY A 58 -10.45 7.12 33.74
CA GLY A 58 -10.31 5.86 33.01
C GLY A 58 -11.23 4.72 33.45
N LYS A 59 -12.19 4.97 34.35
CA LYS A 59 -13.17 3.97 34.80
C LYS A 59 -14.60 4.38 34.49
N TYR A 60 -15.47 3.41 34.26
CA TYR A 60 -16.90 3.60 34.12
C TYR A 60 -17.60 3.51 35.47
N TYR A 61 -18.52 4.43 35.74
CA TYR A 61 -19.28 4.50 36.98
C TYR A 61 -20.77 4.65 36.70
N GLN A 62 -21.57 3.84 37.38
CA GLN A 62 -23.02 3.93 37.38
C GLN A 62 -23.47 4.78 38.56
N CYS A 63 -24.39 5.70 38.31
CA CYS A 63 -25.11 6.39 39.37
C CYS A 63 -25.96 5.39 40.16
N ILE A 64 -25.81 5.34 41.47
CA ILE A 64 -26.60 4.46 42.36
C ILE A 64 -27.53 5.22 43.29
N VAL A 65 -27.34 6.53 43.37
CA VAL A 65 -28.19 7.43 44.12
C VAL A 65 -28.37 8.67 43.28
N SER A 66 -29.61 8.97 42.90
CA SER A 66 -29.92 10.12 42.05
C SER A 66 -29.54 11.43 42.72
N HIS A 67 -28.84 12.29 42.00
CA HIS A 67 -28.25 13.50 42.58
C HIS A 67 -27.91 14.57 41.53
N SER A 68 -27.93 15.83 41.97
CA SER A 68 -27.29 16.93 41.25
C SER A 68 -25.77 16.78 41.30
N LYS A 69 -25.10 16.87 40.14
CA LYS A 69 -23.63 16.97 40.05
C LYS A 69 -23.14 18.15 40.90
N SER A 70 -22.14 17.90 41.72
CA SER A 70 -21.40 18.92 42.47
C SER A 70 -19.95 18.48 42.68
N SER A 71 -19.09 19.41 43.11
CA SER A 71 -17.66 19.17 43.32
C SER A 71 -17.37 18.08 44.35
N SER A 72 -18.28 17.85 45.30
CA SER A 72 -18.13 16.80 46.33
C SER A 72 -18.68 15.44 45.91
N ARG A 73 -19.47 15.36 44.82
CA ARG A 73 -20.18 14.13 44.38
C ARG A 73 -19.56 13.50 43.12
N TYR A 74 -18.24 13.49 43.06
CA TYR A 74 -17.51 12.85 41.97
C TYR A 74 -17.42 11.33 42.13
N PRO A 75 -17.22 10.56 41.04
CA PRO A 75 -17.01 9.13 41.12
C PRO A 75 -15.72 8.82 41.89
N GLY A 76 -15.84 8.05 42.98
CA GLY A 76 -14.74 7.80 43.93
C GLY A 76 -14.68 8.78 45.11
N SER A 77 -15.64 9.69 45.27
CA SER A 77 -15.84 10.43 46.52
C SER A 77 -16.36 9.53 47.65
N SER A 78 -16.21 9.95 48.91
CA SER A 78 -16.66 9.21 50.09
C SER A 78 -18.19 9.12 50.27
N TYR A 79 -18.96 9.75 49.38
CA TYR A 79 -20.41 9.92 49.53
C TYR A 79 -21.26 8.87 48.82
N ASN A 80 -20.66 7.81 48.25
CA ASN A 80 -21.36 6.63 47.72
C ASN A 80 -22.50 6.92 46.69
N TYR A 81 -22.36 7.95 45.85
CA TYR A 81 -23.31 8.25 44.76
C TYR A 81 -23.08 7.40 43.50
N TRP A 82 -21.88 6.86 43.37
CA TRP A 82 -21.41 6.15 42.20
C TRP A 82 -20.94 4.77 42.61
N ARG A 83 -21.40 3.75 41.90
CA ARG A 83 -20.70 2.46 41.86
C ARG A 83 -19.89 2.38 40.59
N VAL A 84 -18.83 1.58 40.56
CA VAL A 84 -18.19 1.22 39.29
C VAL A 84 -19.23 0.47 38.45
N ALA A 85 -19.40 0.86 37.17
CA ALA A 85 -20.42 0.33 36.26
C ALA A 85 -20.04 -1.06 35.70
N SER A 86 -19.68 -1.98 36.59
CA SER A 86 -19.42 -3.37 36.24
C SER A 86 -20.75 -4.12 36.18
N GLY A 87 -21.40 -4.17 35.00
CA GLY A 87 -22.58 -5.04 34.77
C GLY A 87 -23.74 -4.53 33.90
N LEU A 88 -23.58 -3.48 33.07
CA LEU A 88 -24.65 -2.96 32.20
C LEU A 88 -24.40 -3.24 30.70
N PRO A 89 -25.42 -3.56 29.87
CA PRO A 89 -25.26 -3.79 28.43
C PRO A 89 -25.19 -2.46 27.65
N PHE A 90 -24.04 -1.80 27.72
CA PHE A 90 -23.65 -0.70 26.83
C PHE A 90 -22.35 -1.10 26.12
N VAL A 91 -22.15 -0.75 24.84
CA VAL A 91 -20.85 -0.98 24.18
C VAL A 91 -19.87 0.10 24.63
N ALA A 92 -19.11 -0.26 25.66
CA ALA A 92 -17.82 0.31 26.02
C ALA A 92 -16.88 -0.89 26.23
N SER A 93 -16.21 -1.31 25.17
CA SER A 93 -15.65 -2.67 25.08
C SER A 93 -14.18 -2.68 24.68
N ASP A 94 -13.41 -3.58 25.29
CA ASP A 94 -12.09 -4.02 24.81
C ASP A 94 -12.19 -4.85 23.51
N LEU A 95 -13.37 -5.40 23.19
CA LEU A 95 -13.61 -6.27 22.03
C LEU A 95 -15.06 -6.16 21.52
N LEU A 96 -15.24 -5.75 20.27
CA LEU A 96 -16.54 -5.77 19.58
C LEU A 96 -16.57 -6.91 18.56
N LEU A 97 -17.44 -7.90 18.76
CA LEU A 97 -17.65 -8.99 17.79
C LEU A 97 -18.81 -8.63 16.86
N THR A 98 -18.50 -8.42 15.58
CA THR A 98 -19.51 -8.18 14.53
C THR A 98 -19.10 -8.90 13.26
N THR A 99 -20.08 -9.40 12.50
CA THR A 99 -19.83 -9.99 11.19
C THR A 99 -19.43 -8.94 10.15
N TYR A 100 -19.78 -7.67 10.39
CA TYR A 100 -19.42 -6.54 9.54
C TYR A 100 -19.33 -5.26 10.36
N ALA A 101 -18.25 -4.49 10.18
CA ALA A 101 -18.09 -3.17 10.76
C ALA A 101 -17.75 -2.18 9.63
N LEU A 102 -18.54 -1.11 9.52
CA LEU A 102 -18.18 0.05 8.73
C LEU A 102 -17.78 1.17 9.70
N ILE A 103 -16.48 1.44 9.78
CA ILE A 103 -15.93 2.43 10.71
C ILE A 103 -15.33 3.58 9.90
N LYS A 104 -15.88 4.77 10.08
CA LYS A 104 -15.32 5.99 9.49
C LYS A 104 -14.20 6.51 10.39
N ASN A 105 -13.04 6.83 9.80
CA ASN A 105 -11.86 7.35 10.50
C ASN A 105 -11.34 6.38 11.59
N LEU A 106 -11.21 5.11 11.23
CA LEU A 106 -10.65 4.08 12.10
C LEU A 106 -9.23 4.48 12.56
N GLY A 107 -9.06 4.72 13.86
CA GLY A 107 -7.76 4.86 14.51
C GLY A 107 -7.54 3.67 15.44
N VAL A 108 -6.50 2.89 15.17
CA VAL A 108 -6.19 1.65 15.90
C VAL A 108 -4.69 1.45 15.98
N GLU A 109 -4.23 0.79 17.04
CA GLU A 109 -2.82 0.38 17.18
C GLU A 109 -2.48 -0.83 16.32
N THR A 110 -3.48 -1.69 16.07
CA THR A 110 -3.29 -2.91 15.28
C THR A 110 -4.55 -3.24 14.48
N VAL A 111 -4.35 -3.65 13.23
CA VAL A 111 -5.37 -4.30 12.39
C VAL A 111 -4.89 -5.69 12.07
N GLU A 112 -5.72 -6.72 12.25
CA GLU A 112 -5.45 -8.09 11.81
C GLU A 112 -6.67 -8.64 11.07
N MET A 113 -6.43 -9.20 9.89
CA MET A 113 -7.42 -9.95 9.13
C MET A 113 -6.93 -11.38 8.95
N LYS A 114 -7.79 -12.34 9.23
CA LYS A 114 -7.52 -13.76 9.02
C LYS A 114 -8.22 -14.29 7.76
N GLY A 115 -7.54 -15.17 7.05
CA GLY A 115 -8.13 -15.95 5.96
C GLY A 115 -9.06 -17.04 6.48
N SER A 116 -9.66 -17.80 5.56
CA SER A 116 -10.54 -18.94 5.89
C SER A 116 -9.83 -20.08 6.61
N ASP A 117 -8.51 -20.15 6.49
CA ASP A 117 -7.63 -21.10 7.18
C ASP A 117 -7.24 -20.63 8.60
N GLY A 118 -7.68 -19.45 9.02
CA GLY A 118 -7.35 -18.86 10.32
C GLY A 118 -5.99 -18.16 10.41
N ASN A 119 -5.23 -18.11 9.31
CA ASN A 119 -3.94 -17.42 9.26
C ASN A 119 -4.11 -15.92 8.99
N ILE A 120 -3.21 -15.09 9.54
CA ILE A 120 -3.23 -13.64 9.28
C ILE A 120 -2.79 -13.38 7.83
N ILE A 121 -3.66 -12.75 7.04
CA ILE A 121 -3.46 -12.37 5.63
C ILE A 121 -3.21 -10.87 5.45
N PHE A 122 -3.68 -10.03 6.37
CA PHE A 122 -3.41 -8.59 6.40
C PHE A 122 -3.16 -8.15 7.83
N GLN A 123 -2.09 -7.39 8.06
CA GLN A 123 -1.72 -6.87 9.37
C GLN A 123 -1.17 -5.44 9.24
N VAL A 124 -1.64 -4.55 10.10
CA VAL A 124 -0.99 -3.26 10.39
C VAL A 124 -0.58 -3.32 11.84
N LYS A 125 0.72 -3.39 12.13
CA LYS A 125 1.24 -3.56 13.50
C LYS A 125 2.71 -3.17 13.56
N ASP A 126 3.14 -2.59 14.69
CA ASP A 126 4.56 -2.27 14.97
C ASP A 126 5.22 -1.45 13.84
N GLY A 127 4.49 -0.48 13.28
CA GLY A 127 4.96 0.37 12.19
C GLY A 127 5.01 -0.29 10.80
N ASN A 128 4.59 -1.56 10.69
CA ASN A 128 4.62 -2.32 9.45
C ASN A 128 3.21 -2.56 8.90
N VAL A 129 3.13 -2.72 7.57
CA VAL A 129 1.96 -3.22 6.85
C VAL A 129 2.36 -4.50 6.14
N THR A 130 1.80 -5.64 6.57
CA THR A 130 2.02 -6.95 5.96
C THR A 130 0.75 -7.39 5.26
N CYS A 131 0.85 -7.68 3.96
CA CYS A 131 -0.25 -8.22 3.16
C CYS A 131 0.25 -9.46 2.41
N LYS A 132 -0.33 -10.63 2.73
CA LYS A 132 0.06 -11.92 2.14
C LYS A 132 -0.79 -12.28 0.93
N GLU A 133 -2.02 -11.78 0.89
CA GLU A 133 -2.98 -12.03 -0.17
C GLU A 133 -3.80 -10.77 -0.43
N GLY A 134 -4.12 -10.51 -1.70
CA GLY A 134 -4.96 -9.39 -2.09
C GLY A 134 -4.51 -8.75 -3.41
N ILE A 135 -5.31 -7.78 -3.85
CA ILE A 135 -5.00 -6.93 -5.01
C ILE A 135 -4.98 -5.50 -4.50
N PHE A 136 -3.88 -4.81 -4.75
CA PHE A 136 -3.82 -3.36 -4.58
C PHE A 136 -4.02 -2.71 -5.95
N GLU A 137 -4.99 -1.82 -6.06
CA GLU A 137 -5.29 -1.07 -7.28
C GLU A 137 -4.86 0.39 -7.10
N ASN A 138 -4.37 1.02 -8.18
CA ASN A 138 -3.98 2.44 -8.20
C ASN A 138 -2.93 2.83 -7.14
N VAL A 139 -1.90 2.01 -6.98
CA VAL A 139 -0.84 2.22 -5.98
C VAL A 139 0.23 3.17 -6.48
N LYS A 140 0.66 4.09 -5.62
CA LYS A 140 1.92 4.85 -5.76
C LYS A 140 2.87 4.40 -4.66
N VAL A 141 4.07 3.98 -5.03
CA VAL A 141 5.14 3.62 -4.09
C VAL A 141 6.18 4.72 -4.12
N ASN A 142 6.52 5.28 -2.96
CA ASN A 142 7.63 6.20 -2.79
C ASN A 142 8.70 5.51 -1.93
N GLY A 143 9.89 5.32 -2.49
CA GLY A 143 10.95 4.48 -1.93
C GLY A 143 11.27 3.28 -2.82
N ASP A 144 11.98 2.31 -2.27
CA ASP A 144 12.48 1.16 -3.03
C ASP A 144 11.44 0.03 -3.13
N LEU A 145 11.42 -0.63 -4.29
CA LEU A 145 10.63 -1.85 -4.51
C LEU A 145 11.57 -3.06 -4.59
N THR A 146 11.45 -3.95 -3.62
CA THR A 146 12.09 -5.28 -3.67
C THR A 146 11.03 -6.34 -3.92
N ALA A 147 11.21 -7.15 -4.97
CA ALA A 147 10.30 -8.22 -5.33
C ALA A 147 11.07 -9.50 -5.68
N THR A 148 10.66 -10.64 -5.11
CA THR A 148 11.24 -11.95 -5.47
C THR A 148 10.91 -12.34 -6.91
N SER A 149 9.72 -11.96 -7.39
CA SER A 149 9.32 -12.14 -8.78
C SER A 149 8.34 -11.05 -9.19
N LEU A 150 8.47 -10.56 -10.43
CA LEU A 150 7.53 -9.62 -11.03
C LEU A 150 6.80 -10.31 -12.18
N ARG A 151 5.50 -10.52 -12.03
CA ARG A 151 4.62 -10.98 -13.11
C ARG A 151 4.06 -9.76 -13.81
N LEU A 152 4.68 -9.39 -14.92
CA LEU A 152 4.30 -8.23 -15.69
C LEU A 152 3.17 -8.56 -16.67
N LYS A 153 2.27 -7.61 -16.87
CA LYS A 153 1.20 -7.74 -17.86
C LYS A 153 1.80 -7.68 -19.27
N GLN A 154 1.51 -8.69 -20.08
CA GLN A 154 1.80 -8.66 -21.52
C GLN A 154 0.81 -7.73 -22.21
N HIS A 155 1.29 -6.97 -23.18
CA HIS A 155 0.48 -6.15 -24.06
C HIS A 155 -0.48 -7.04 -24.84
N THR A 156 -1.77 -6.73 -24.73
CA THR A 156 -2.84 -7.41 -25.44
C THR A 156 -3.54 -6.38 -26.34
N GLY A 157 -3.36 -6.50 -27.65
CA GLY A 157 -3.97 -5.60 -28.63
C GLY A 157 -3.46 -5.85 -30.04
N ALA A 158 -4.35 -5.85 -31.03
CA ALA A 158 -3.99 -5.82 -32.45
C ALA A 158 -3.85 -4.34 -32.87
N SER A 159 -2.62 -3.85 -32.93
CA SER A 159 -2.20 -2.51 -33.37
C SER A 159 -2.85 -1.26 -32.71
N ILE A 160 -2.10 -0.15 -32.79
CA ILE A 160 -2.43 1.27 -32.55
C ILE A 160 -2.87 1.80 -31.17
N ASN A 161 -3.32 0.99 -30.22
CA ASN A 161 -3.80 1.50 -28.93
C ASN A 161 -2.70 1.58 -27.85
N ALA A 162 -2.86 2.55 -26.93
CA ALA A 162 -1.91 2.89 -25.86
C ALA A 162 -1.31 1.66 -25.17
N VAL A 163 -0.02 1.74 -24.84
CA VAL A 163 0.69 0.71 -24.07
C VAL A 163 -0.14 0.29 -22.86
N ASN A 164 -0.53 -1.00 -22.82
CA ASN A 164 -1.41 -1.55 -21.77
C ASN A 164 -0.78 -2.73 -21.00
N GLY A 165 0.51 -2.95 -21.22
CA GLY A 165 1.34 -3.97 -20.57
C GLY A 165 2.82 -3.57 -20.65
N ALA A 166 3.65 -4.10 -19.76
CA ALA A 166 5.07 -3.76 -19.69
C ALA A 166 5.93 -4.55 -20.70
N ILE A 167 5.41 -5.65 -21.24
CA ILE A 167 6.08 -6.47 -22.25
C ILE A 167 5.18 -6.61 -23.48
N THR A 168 5.71 -6.43 -24.68
CA THR A 168 5.00 -6.66 -25.95
C THR A 168 5.73 -7.68 -26.83
N THR A 169 4.98 -8.53 -27.52
CA THR A 169 5.50 -9.35 -28.64
C THR A 169 5.01 -8.83 -29.98
N ASN A 170 4.29 -7.71 -29.97
CA ASN A 170 3.70 -7.13 -31.16
C ASN A 170 4.77 -6.36 -31.92
N PRO A 171 4.92 -6.58 -33.24
CA PRO A 171 5.87 -5.83 -34.06
C PRO A 171 5.50 -4.35 -34.20
N GLU A 172 4.25 -4.00 -33.90
CA GLU A 172 3.76 -2.63 -33.94
C GLU A 172 3.32 -2.17 -32.55
N ILE A 173 3.86 -1.06 -32.08
CA ILE A 173 3.44 -0.42 -30.82
C ILE A 173 3.42 1.10 -30.94
N THR A 174 2.42 1.71 -30.30
CA THR A 174 2.32 3.17 -30.16
C THR A 174 2.77 3.58 -28.76
N LEU A 175 3.86 4.35 -28.68
CA LEU A 175 4.44 4.84 -27.44
C LEU A 175 3.78 6.16 -27.00
N PRO A 176 3.36 6.28 -25.73
CA PRO A 176 2.60 7.43 -25.26
C PRO A 176 3.47 8.68 -25.11
N ARG A 177 2.79 9.83 -25.05
CA ARG A 177 3.36 11.08 -24.52
C ARG A 177 3.28 11.02 -23.00
N LEU A 178 4.42 11.21 -22.34
CA LEU A 178 4.55 11.28 -20.89
C LEU A 178 4.31 12.71 -20.40
N GLN A 179 3.94 12.85 -19.13
CA GLN A 179 3.79 14.13 -18.44
C GLN A 179 5.12 14.57 -17.77
N PRO A 180 5.25 15.85 -17.38
CA PRO A 180 6.41 16.31 -16.62
C PRO A 180 6.66 15.46 -15.38
N GLY A 181 7.92 15.00 -15.21
CA GLY A 181 8.33 14.15 -14.09
C GLY A 181 8.04 12.65 -14.27
N GLU A 182 7.41 12.25 -15.38
CA GLU A 182 7.18 10.83 -15.68
C GLU A 182 8.33 10.21 -16.49
N CYS A 183 8.67 8.98 -16.13
CA CYS A 183 9.42 8.03 -16.95
C CYS A 183 8.60 6.76 -17.13
N MET A 184 8.85 6.03 -18.22
CA MET A 184 8.17 4.77 -18.50
C MET A 184 9.10 3.80 -19.19
N GLU A 185 9.02 2.53 -18.83
CA GLU A 185 9.75 1.44 -19.45
C GLU A 185 8.78 0.48 -20.13
N VAL A 186 9.12 0.04 -21.34
CA VAL A 186 8.38 -0.99 -22.09
C VAL A 186 9.37 -1.89 -22.79
N LYS A 187 9.21 -3.21 -22.68
CA LYS A 187 10.07 -4.18 -23.37
C LYS A 187 9.36 -4.82 -24.55
N MET A 188 10.01 -4.88 -25.70
CA MET A 188 9.56 -5.70 -26.82
C MET A 188 10.40 -6.98 -26.92
N LEU A 189 9.73 -8.11 -27.05
CA LEU A 189 10.36 -9.41 -27.27
C LEU A 189 9.98 -9.94 -28.66
N THR A 190 10.98 -10.22 -29.50
CA THR A 190 10.77 -11.00 -30.73
C THR A 190 10.99 -12.50 -30.40
N PRO A 191 9.97 -13.36 -30.54
CA PRO A 191 10.12 -14.78 -30.21
C PRO A 191 11.19 -15.46 -31.09
N ILE A 192 12.07 -16.26 -30.49
CA ILE A 192 13.11 -17.02 -31.21
C ILE A 192 12.55 -18.05 -32.19
N ALA A 193 11.32 -18.53 -31.95
CA ALA A 193 10.69 -19.62 -32.68
C ALA A 193 10.48 -19.33 -34.18
N THR A 194 10.43 -18.06 -34.58
CA THR A 194 10.12 -17.73 -35.97
C THR A 194 11.33 -17.91 -36.88
N ARG A 195 12.58 -17.69 -36.42
CA ARG A 195 13.80 -17.57 -37.27
C ARG A 195 13.63 -16.68 -38.51
N LEU A 196 12.53 -15.93 -38.58
CA LEU A 196 12.16 -15.03 -39.66
C LEU A 196 12.55 -13.63 -39.24
N ASN A 197 12.88 -12.81 -40.23
CA ASN A 197 13.08 -11.40 -40.03
C ASN A 197 11.70 -10.76 -39.76
N ILE A 198 11.49 -10.22 -38.57
CA ILE A 198 10.23 -9.56 -38.19
C ILE A 198 10.43 -8.06 -38.36
N ALA A 199 9.69 -7.48 -39.30
CA ALA A 199 9.61 -6.03 -39.45
C ALA A 199 8.83 -5.44 -38.28
N TYR A 200 9.36 -4.37 -37.69
CA TYR A 200 8.72 -3.64 -36.60
C TYR A 200 8.46 -2.19 -36.97
N VAL A 201 7.42 -1.63 -36.37
CA VAL A 201 7.01 -0.23 -36.55
C VAL A 201 6.58 0.35 -35.20
N PHE A 202 7.41 1.24 -34.66
CA PHE A 202 7.11 1.97 -33.44
C PHE A 202 6.66 3.37 -33.79
N ARG A 203 5.60 3.85 -33.14
CA ARG A 203 5.02 5.16 -33.43
C ARG A 203 4.80 5.96 -32.16
N GLY A 204 5.03 7.25 -32.22
CA GLY A 204 4.55 8.16 -31.19
C GLY A 204 3.04 8.34 -31.28
N THR A 205 2.35 8.51 -30.16
CA THR A 205 0.92 8.91 -30.18
C THR A 205 0.71 10.28 -30.82
N THR A 206 1.75 11.13 -30.84
CA THR A 206 1.74 12.48 -31.43
C THR A 206 3.08 12.77 -32.10
N SER A 207 3.16 13.85 -32.89
CA SER A 207 4.42 14.34 -33.45
C SER A 207 5.43 14.81 -32.40
N ALA A 208 4.96 15.09 -31.17
CA ALA A 208 5.78 15.50 -30.03
C ALA A 208 6.35 14.32 -29.23
N VAL A 209 6.06 13.09 -29.65
CA VAL A 209 6.76 11.89 -29.19
C VAL A 209 7.85 11.57 -30.21
N LYS A 210 9.10 11.52 -29.75
CA LYS A 210 10.28 11.22 -30.55
C LYS A 210 10.86 9.89 -30.11
N ILE A 211 11.17 9.03 -31.05
CA ILE A 211 11.73 7.69 -30.83
C ILE A 211 13.12 7.71 -31.46
N TYR A 212 14.14 7.36 -30.68
CA TYR A 212 15.54 7.31 -31.09
C TYR A 212 16.10 5.91 -30.89
N ALA A 213 17.03 5.53 -31.76
CA ALA A 213 17.79 4.29 -31.65
C ALA A 213 19.24 4.55 -32.08
N SER A 214 20.18 3.69 -31.71
CA SER A 214 21.58 3.89 -32.13
C SER A 214 21.78 3.84 -33.66
N TRP A 215 20.84 3.24 -34.39
CA TRP A 215 20.84 3.14 -35.85
C TRP A 215 19.88 4.12 -36.55
N ASP A 216 19.15 4.96 -35.81
CA ASP A 216 18.19 5.90 -36.40
C ASP A 216 18.29 7.27 -35.70
N THR A 217 18.51 8.31 -36.51
CA THR A 217 18.57 9.72 -36.05
C THR A 217 17.26 10.22 -35.44
N GLY A 218 16.20 9.42 -35.49
CA GLY A 218 14.99 9.56 -34.69
C GLY A 218 13.89 10.37 -35.35
N GLY A 219 12.66 10.20 -34.83
CA GLY A 219 11.45 10.81 -35.38
C GLY A 219 10.20 10.35 -34.62
N SER A 220 9.01 10.65 -35.14
CA SER A 220 7.75 10.16 -34.55
C SER A 220 7.42 8.71 -34.95
N THR A 221 8.26 8.08 -35.77
CA THR A 221 8.14 6.69 -36.17
C THR A 221 9.52 6.08 -36.34
N LEU A 222 9.75 4.94 -35.72
CA LEU A 222 10.95 4.11 -35.89
C LEU A 222 10.54 2.82 -36.61
N LYS A 223 11.28 2.46 -37.65
CA LYS A 223 11.08 1.21 -38.39
C LYS A 223 12.37 0.44 -38.44
N GLY A 224 12.27 -0.87 -38.52
CA GLY A 224 13.43 -1.72 -38.79
C GLY A 224 13.02 -3.18 -38.81
N SER A 225 14.02 -4.05 -38.77
CA SER A 225 13.79 -5.49 -38.81
C SER A 225 14.86 -6.21 -38.01
N TYR A 226 14.46 -7.15 -37.17
CA TYR A 226 15.36 -8.04 -36.43
C TYR A 226 15.01 -9.50 -36.68
N LEU A 227 16.02 -10.36 -36.58
CA LEU A 227 15.81 -11.80 -36.44
C LEU A 227 15.08 -12.08 -35.11
N GLY A 228 14.36 -13.21 -35.06
CA GLY A 228 13.75 -13.68 -33.81
C GLY A 228 14.81 -13.90 -32.72
N GLY A 229 14.41 -13.66 -31.46
CA GLY A 229 15.28 -13.82 -30.27
C GLY A 229 15.90 -12.52 -29.77
N VAL A 230 15.46 -11.37 -30.26
CA VAL A 230 15.92 -10.04 -29.83
C VAL A 230 14.94 -9.46 -28.82
N CYS A 231 15.47 -8.81 -27.78
CA CYS A 231 14.69 -7.96 -26.89
C CYS A 231 15.06 -6.50 -27.16
N ILE A 232 14.09 -5.59 -27.16
CA ILE A 232 14.33 -4.15 -27.26
C ILE A 232 13.73 -3.50 -26.03
N ASP A 233 14.55 -2.76 -25.30
CA ASP A 233 14.13 -1.95 -24.16
C ASP A 233 13.79 -0.54 -24.62
N PHE A 234 12.61 -0.06 -24.26
CA PHE A 234 12.17 1.30 -24.53
C PHE A 234 12.13 2.08 -23.22
N ILE A 235 12.99 3.09 -23.10
CA ILE A 235 13.00 3.99 -21.96
C ILE A 235 12.49 5.36 -22.40
N GLY A 236 11.30 5.70 -21.93
CA GLY A 236 10.60 6.95 -22.17
C GLY A 236 10.85 7.96 -21.06
N ARG A 237 11.12 9.21 -21.44
CA ARG A 237 11.16 10.35 -20.51
C ARG A 237 10.51 11.58 -21.12
N TYR A 238 9.94 12.43 -20.27
CA TYR A 238 9.56 13.78 -20.67
C TYR A 238 10.77 14.71 -20.67
N ASP A 239 10.98 15.46 -21.76
CA ASP A 239 11.96 16.55 -21.85
C ASP A 239 11.23 17.88 -21.73
N SER A 240 11.48 18.59 -20.63
CA SER A 240 10.88 19.90 -20.36
C SER A 240 11.40 21.00 -21.27
N SER A 241 12.58 20.84 -21.87
CA SER A 241 13.21 21.89 -22.68
C SER A 241 12.55 22.01 -24.06
N SER A 242 12.21 20.87 -24.64
CA SER A 242 11.56 20.77 -25.95
C SER A 242 10.06 20.49 -25.87
N GLU A 243 9.51 20.32 -24.66
CA GLU A 243 8.14 19.86 -24.42
C GLU A 243 7.80 18.58 -25.22
N THR A 244 8.76 17.66 -25.33
CA THR A 244 8.60 16.40 -26.06
C THR A 244 8.74 15.20 -25.13
N THR A 245 8.22 14.06 -25.55
CA THR A 245 8.58 12.77 -24.94
C THR A 245 9.63 12.11 -25.81
N ILE A 246 10.73 11.70 -25.20
CA ILE A 246 11.82 11.00 -25.87
C ILE A 246 11.76 9.54 -25.42
N TRP A 247 11.64 8.64 -26.38
CA TRP A 247 11.77 7.20 -26.20
C TRP A 247 13.09 6.73 -26.79
N GLN A 248 13.96 6.19 -25.95
CA GLN A 248 15.19 5.55 -26.39
C GLN A 248 14.93 4.05 -26.57
N ALA A 249 15.13 3.54 -27.78
CA ALA A 249 15.11 2.11 -28.09
C ALA A 249 16.52 1.52 -27.96
N ILE A 250 16.66 0.47 -27.16
CA ILE A 250 17.94 -0.16 -26.82
C ILE A 250 17.81 -1.67 -27.07
N PRO A 251 18.41 -2.23 -28.12
CA PRO A 251 18.36 -3.65 -28.39
C PRO A 251 19.25 -4.38 -27.39
N LEU A 252 18.69 -5.28 -26.60
CA LEU A 252 19.41 -6.14 -25.68
C LEU A 252 20.00 -7.34 -26.46
N ASN A 253 21.18 -7.14 -27.04
CA ASN A 253 22.03 -8.15 -27.66
C ASN A 253 23.46 -8.09 -27.06
N ASP A 254 24.42 -8.85 -27.59
CA ASP A 254 25.82 -8.79 -27.13
C ASP A 254 26.43 -7.38 -27.25
N GLU A 255 25.89 -6.53 -28.12
CA GLU A 255 26.28 -5.11 -28.22
C GLU A 255 25.68 -4.27 -27.10
N ALA A 256 24.47 -4.53 -26.59
CA ALA A 256 23.99 -3.89 -25.36
C ALA A 256 24.78 -4.30 -24.13
N ARG A 257 25.27 -5.55 -24.07
CA ARG A 257 26.23 -5.96 -23.04
C ARG A 257 27.51 -5.13 -23.15
N SER A 258 28.08 -4.99 -24.35
CA SER A 258 29.27 -4.18 -24.59
C SER A 258 29.06 -2.67 -24.33
N LEU A 259 27.87 -2.13 -24.62
CA LEU A 259 27.50 -0.74 -24.36
C LEU A 259 27.32 -0.47 -22.85
N LEU A 260 26.66 -1.37 -22.12
CA LEU A 260 26.54 -1.29 -20.66
C LEU A 260 27.91 -1.43 -19.97
N GLU A 261 28.80 -2.27 -20.50
CA GLU A 261 30.17 -2.42 -20.01
C GLU A 261 31.02 -1.16 -20.25
N SER A 262 30.81 -0.46 -21.38
CA SER A 262 31.51 0.81 -21.69
C SER A 262 30.94 2.04 -20.97
N MET A 263 29.74 1.94 -20.39
CA MET A 263 29.14 2.97 -19.54
C MET A 263 29.58 2.90 -18.07
N LYS A 264 30.46 1.96 -17.71
CA LYS A 264 31.17 2.02 -16.41
C LYS A 264 32.06 3.26 -16.43
N VAL A 265 31.63 4.31 -15.74
CA VAL A 265 32.47 5.46 -15.44
C VAL A 265 33.69 4.94 -14.68
N ASP A 266 34.87 5.18 -15.23
CA ASP A 266 36.14 4.95 -14.54
C ASP A 266 36.15 5.80 -13.26
N ASN A 267 35.97 5.15 -12.11
CA ASN A 267 36.26 5.74 -10.81
C ASN A 267 37.77 5.82 -10.53
N SER A 268 38.61 5.80 -11.57
CA SER A 268 40.06 5.99 -11.48
C SER A 268 40.47 7.47 -11.46
N ALA A 269 39.57 8.36 -11.01
CA ALA A 269 39.98 9.65 -10.50
C ALA A 269 40.87 9.41 -9.27
N THR A 270 42.18 9.37 -9.54
CA THR A 270 43.24 9.42 -8.56
C THR A 270 42.98 10.65 -7.71
N LEU A 271 42.71 10.43 -6.42
CA LEU A 271 42.72 11.51 -5.44
C LEU A 271 44.10 12.18 -5.52
N PRO A 272 44.19 13.52 -5.52
CA PRO A 272 45.48 14.19 -5.45
C PRO A 272 46.21 13.72 -4.19
N GLY A 273 47.46 13.30 -4.37
CA GLY A 273 48.29 12.70 -3.35
C GLY A 273 48.34 13.54 -2.08
N GLU A 274 48.22 12.87 -0.94
CA GLU A 274 48.60 13.44 0.34
C GLU A 274 50.12 13.62 0.31
N ASP A 275 50.56 14.86 0.10
CA ASP A 275 51.88 15.32 0.49
C ASP A 275 51.99 15.17 2.01
N GLY A 276 52.80 14.21 2.47
CA GLY A 276 52.99 13.99 3.89
C GLY A 276 54.06 12.95 4.19
N ASP A 277 55.29 13.47 4.28
CA ASP A 277 56.25 13.21 5.36
C ASP A 277 57.58 12.60 4.90
N ASP A 278 58.52 13.50 4.61
CA ASP A 278 59.95 13.23 4.55
C ASP A 278 60.44 12.87 5.95
N GLY A 279 60.56 11.57 6.22
CA GLY A 279 61.19 11.02 7.40
C GLY A 279 62.38 10.14 7.01
N ASP A 280 63.57 10.73 7.04
CA ASP A 280 64.88 10.07 7.00
C ASP A 280 64.91 8.80 7.88
N ASP A 281 65.41 7.67 7.34
CA ASP A 281 66.47 6.94 8.06
C ASP A 281 67.30 6.04 7.14
N ASN A 282 68.60 6.02 7.45
CA ASN A 282 69.70 5.41 6.73
C ASN A 282 69.90 3.91 7.08
N GLY A 283 70.58 3.19 6.18
CA GLY A 283 71.29 1.93 6.49
C GLY A 283 71.16 0.92 5.35
N ASP A 284 71.99 1.00 4.31
CA ASP A 284 73.32 0.38 4.20
C ASP A 284 73.33 -1.17 4.34
N GLY A 285 73.88 -1.83 3.32
CA GLY A 285 74.47 -3.16 3.45
C GLY A 285 73.99 -4.25 2.47
N GLY A 286 74.76 -4.45 1.38
CA GLY A 286 75.23 -5.81 1.06
C GLY A 286 74.67 -6.56 -0.16
N SER A 287 75.39 -6.46 -1.29
CA SER A 287 75.95 -7.56 -2.10
C SER A 287 75.10 -8.79 -2.49
N THR A 288 74.66 -8.81 -3.76
CA THR A 288 74.80 -9.80 -4.88
C THR A 288 75.17 -11.32 -4.62
N PRO A 289 75.09 -12.23 -5.62
CA PRO A 289 74.00 -13.19 -5.85
C PRO A 289 74.49 -14.67 -5.92
N GLY A 290 73.59 -15.65 -5.96
CA GLY A 290 73.94 -17.05 -6.26
C GLY A 290 72.70 -17.93 -6.23
N SER A 291 72.22 -18.43 -7.37
CA SER A 291 72.60 -19.68 -8.03
C SER A 291 72.26 -20.93 -7.21
N GLY A 292 71.33 -21.74 -7.71
CA GLY A 292 71.08 -23.08 -7.16
C GLY A 292 69.71 -23.60 -7.56
N ASP A 293 69.62 -24.12 -8.78
CA ASP A 293 68.71 -25.24 -9.06
C ASP A 293 69.02 -26.37 -8.08
N GLU A 294 67.99 -27.04 -7.56
CA GLU A 294 67.89 -28.51 -7.43
C GLU A 294 66.59 -28.89 -6.70
N ASP A 295 65.69 -29.51 -7.47
CA ASP A 295 65.14 -30.83 -7.19
C ASP A 295 64.68 -31.18 -5.76
N SER A 296 63.36 -31.43 -5.70
CA SER A 296 62.77 -32.75 -5.38
C SER A 296 62.18 -33.04 -3.99
N PHE A 297 61.02 -33.72 -4.10
CA PHE A 297 60.31 -34.59 -3.16
C PHE A 297 59.47 -33.98 -2.02
N GLY A 298 58.17 -34.31 -2.07
CA GLY A 298 57.17 -34.15 -1.01
C GLY A 298 55.77 -34.11 -1.57
#